data_AF-A0A3M1PXZ1-F1
#
_entry.id   AF-A0A3M1PXZ1-F1
#
_cell.length_a   1.000
_cell.length_b   1.000
_cell.length_c   1.000
_cell.angle_alpha   90.00
_cell.angle_beta   90.00
_cell.angle_gamma   90.00
#
_symmetry.space_group_name_H-M   'P 1'
#
loop_
_entity.id
_entity.type
_entity.pdbx_description
1 polymer ?
#
loop_
_entity_poly.entity_id
_entity_poly.type
_entity_poly.pdbx_seq_one_letter_code
_entity_poly.pdbx_strand_id
1 'polypeptide(L)'
;MGRVSCRPVPAGVSSVAPHIARDDIRAVLIFGPTASGKSALAAALARRLDGVVVNADALQLYRGLPVLTAQPEPALRAMAPHRLYEVLAWQERASAGWWQRALQP
;
A
#
# COMPACT_ATOMS: atom_id res chain seq x y z
N MET A 1 -23.43 -23.47 -23.77
CA MET A 1 -23.47 -22.00 -23.95
C MET A 1 -24.65 -21.43 -23.18
N GLY A 2 -24.47 -21.03 -21.92
CA GLY A 2 -25.51 -20.37 -21.11
C GLY A 2 -25.11 -18.92 -20.89
N ARG A 3 -25.91 -17.97 -21.40
CA ARG A 3 -25.67 -16.54 -21.15
C ARG A 3 -26.12 -16.21 -19.73
N VAL A 4 -25.19 -15.74 -18.90
CA VAL A 4 -25.53 -15.09 -17.63
C VAL A 4 -26.24 -13.78 -17.97
N SER A 5 -27.52 -13.69 -17.63
CA SER A 5 -28.31 -12.46 -17.76
C SER A 5 -28.02 -11.57 -16.55
N CYS A 6 -27.29 -10.48 -16.76
CA CYS A 6 -27.12 -9.45 -15.74
C CYS A 6 -28.46 -8.71 -15.56
N ARG A 7 -29.07 -8.86 -14.37
CA ARG A 7 -30.20 -8.02 -13.98
C ARG A 7 -29.74 -6.56 -13.87
N PRO A 8 -30.51 -5.59 -14.39
CA PRO A 8 -30.18 -4.18 -14.23
C PRO A 8 -30.26 -3.79 -12.74
N VAL A 9 -29.27 -3.01 -12.30
CA VAL A 9 -29.22 -2.45 -10.95
C VAL A 9 -30.40 -1.46 -10.79
N PRO A 10 -31.23 -1.55 -9.74
CA PRO A 10 -32.36 -0.65 -9.56
C PRO A 10 -31.89 0.80 -9.46
N ALA A 11 -32.61 1.71 -10.14
CA ALA A 11 -32.32 3.14 -10.29
C ALA A 11 -32.44 3.98 -8.98
N GLY A 12 -32.41 3.32 -7.82
CA GLY A 12 -32.63 3.92 -6.50
C GLY A 12 -31.46 3.79 -5.51
N VAL A 13 -30.31 3.26 -5.93
CA VAL A 13 -29.08 3.41 -5.13
C VAL A 13 -28.56 4.82 -5.37
N SER A 14 -29.08 5.77 -4.59
CA SER A 14 -28.30 6.95 -4.26
C SER A 14 -27.05 6.43 -3.55
N SER A 15 -25.90 6.46 -4.21
CA SER A 15 -24.65 6.28 -3.47
C SER A 15 -24.57 7.47 -2.52
N VAL A 16 -24.98 7.27 -1.28
CA VAL A 16 -24.45 8.06 -0.18
C VAL A 16 -22.99 7.65 -0.10
N ALA A 17 -22.18 8.17 -1.01
CA ALA A 17 -20.75 8.09 -0.89
C ALA A 17 -20.47 8.84 0.42
N PRO A 18 -19.94 8.17 1.45
CA PRO A 18 -19.57 8.88 2.66
C PRO A 18 -18.63 10.02 2.24
N HIS A 19 -18.96 11.24 2.64
CA HIS A 19 -17.96 12.29 2.73
C HIS A 19 -16.96 11.80 3.78
N ILE A 20 -15.89 11.15 3.32
CA ILE A 20 -14.78 10.76 4.18
C ILE A 20 -13.94 12.03 4.30
N ALA A 21 -14.02 12.71 5.45
CA ALA A 21 -13.12 13.81 5.73
C ALA A 21 -11.69 13.26 5.80
N ARG A 22 -10.68 14.08 5.51
CA ARG A 22 -9.28 13.65 5.60
C ARG A 22 -8.94 13.10 6.99
N ASP A 23 -9.49 13.72 8.02
CA ASP A 23 -9.25 13.36 9.43
C ASP A 23 -9.89 12.02 9.84
N ASP A 24 -10.85 11.51 9.06
CA ASP A 24 -11.48 10.21 9.29
C ASP A 24 -10.65 9.04 8.75
N ILE A 25 -9.66 9.30 7.87
CA ILE A 25 -8.84 8.28 7.22
C ILE A 25 -7.71 7.87 8.16
N ARG A 26 -7.90 6.76 8.88
CA ARG A 26 -6.85 6.18 9.73
C ARG A 26 -5.81 5.37 8.97
N ALA A 27 -6.21 4.71 7.89
CA ALA A 27 -5.32 3.90 7.05
C ALA A 27 -5.90 3.69 5.65
N VAL A 28 -5.02 3.56 4.66
CA VAL A 28 -5.37 3.17 3.28
C VAL A 28 -4.56 1.94 2.91
N LEU A 29 -5.24 0.87 2.47
CA LEU A 29 -4.61 -0.36 2.02
C LEU A 29 -4.55 -0.37 0.50
N ILE A 30 -3.35 -0.51 -0.06
CA ILE A 30 -3.12 -0.55 -1.51
C ILE A 30 -2.55 -1.93 -1.86
N PHE A 31 -3.38 -2.75 -2.50
CA PHE A 31 -3.03 -4.12 -2.90
C PHE A 31 -3.19 -4.32 -4.41
N GLY A 32 -2.52 -5.34 -4.95
CA GLY A 32 -2.48 -5.62 -6.38
C GLY A 32 -1.17 -6.31 -6.80
N PRO A 33 -1.10 -6.85 -8.04
CA PRO A 33 0.06 -7.61 -8.51
C PRO A 33 1.34 -6.76 -8.57
N THR A 34 2.51 -7.39 -8.52
CA THR A 34 3.80 -6.72 -8.71
C THR A 34 3.79 -5.94 -10.03
N ALA A 35 4.49 -4.79 -10.06
CA ALA A 35 4.53 -3.85 -11.19
C ALA A 35 3.20 -3.16 -11.58
N SER A 36 2.13 -3.27 -10.78
CA SER A 36 0.85 -2.56 -11.05
C SER A 36 0.84 -1.08 -10.66
N GLY A 37 1.99 -0.46 -10.36
CA GLY A 37 2.08 0.97 -10.00
C GLY A 37 1.70 1.34 -8.55
N LYS A 38 1.55 0.37 -7.64
CA LYS A 38 1.13 0.62 -6.25
C LYS A 38 2.00 1.62 -5.51
N SER A 39 3.32 1.53 -5.65
CA SER A 39 4.25 2.41 -4.94
C SER A 39 4.06 3.86 -5.35
N ALA A 40 3.78 4.13 -6.64
CA ALA A 40 3.53 5.48 -7.14
C ALA A 40 2.23 6.06 -6.59
N LEU A 41 1.18 5.23 -6.54
CA LEU A 41 -0.08 5.60 -5.92
C LEU A 41 0.09 5.87 -4.41
N ALA A 42 0.82 5.01 -3.71
CA ALA A 42 1.07 5.15 -2.27
C ALA A 42 1.80 6.46 -1.94
N ALA A 43 2.88 6.78 -2.65
CA ALA A 43 3.64 8.01 -2.47
C ALA A 43 2.79 9.26 -2.78
N ALA A 44 1.99 9.22 -3.85
CA ALA A 44 1.10 10.33 -4.21
C ALA A 44 0.01 10.56 -3.16
N LEU A 45 -0.60 9.49 -2.65
CA LEU A 45 -1.61 9.56 -1.60
C LEU A 45 -1.02 10.02 -0.26
N ALA A 46 0.12 9.47 0.16
CA ALA A 46 0.80 9.88 1.38
C ALA A 46 1.14 11.37 1.36
N ARG A 47 1.69 11.88 0.24
CA ARG A 47 1.95 13.32 0.08
C ARG A 47 0.69 14.18 0.19
N ARG A 48 -0.45 13.71 -0.35
CA ARG A 48 -1.73 14.46 -0.35
C ARG A 48 -2.43 14.45 1.02
N LEU A 49 -2.21 13.39 1.80
CA LEU A 49 -2.85 13.16 3.09
C LEU A 49 -1.94 13.52 4.28
N ASP A 50 -0.75 14.07 4.03
CA ASP A 50 0.30 14.27 5.04
C ASP A 50 0.60 12.97 5.83
N GLY A 51 0.58 11.86 5.10
CA GLY A 51 0.71 10.50 5.63
C GLY A 51 2.09 9.90 5.44
N VAL A 52 2.22 8.67 5.91
CA VAL A 52 3.45 7.87 5.81
C VAL A 52 3.16 6.61 5.01
N VAL A 53 4.05 6.27 4.07
CA VAL A 53 4.00 4.98 3.37
C VAL A 53 4.62 3.91 4.25
N VAL A 54 3.86 2.85 4.54
CA VAL A 54 4.33 1.68 5.26
C VAL A 54 4.42 0.50 4.28
N ASN A 55 5.63 0.00 4.05
CA ASN A 55 5.83 -1.16 3.19
C ASN A 55 5.17 -2.42 3.77
N ALA A 56 4.47 -3.18 2.93
CA ALA A 56 3.88 -4.48 3.27
C ALA A 56 4.38 -5.63 2.37
N ASP A 57 5.41 -5.39 1.55
CA ASP A 57 6.10 -6.42 0.77
C ASP A 57 7.22 -7.06 1.61
N ALA A 58 7.15 -8.39 1.77
CA ALA A 58 8.05 -9.16 2.61
C ALA A 58 9.51 -9.16 2.13
N LEU A 59 9.75 -9.04 0.82
CA LEU A 59 11.10 -9.08 0.26
C LEU A 59 11.79 -7.71 0.35
N GLN A 60 11.02 -6.62 0.26
CA GLN A 60 11.55 -5.25 0.35
C GLN A 60 12.04 -4.88 1.77
N LEU A 61 11.80 -5.73 2.77
CA LEU A 61 12.34 -5.58 4.13
C LEU A 61 13.87 -5.76 4.18
N TYR A 62 14.46 -6.51 3.25
CA TYR A 62 15.86 -6.90 3.30
C TYR A 62 16.78 -5.90 2.59
N ARG A 63 17.93 -5.60 3.21
CA ARG A 63 18.95 -4.67 2.70
C ARG A 63 19.62 -5.19 1.44
N GLY A 64 19.94 -4.27 0.53
CA GLY A 64 20.83 -4.55 -0.62
C GLY A 64 20.16 -5.22 -1.80
N LEU A 65 18.83 -5.30 -1.82
CA LEU A 65 18.05 -5.93 -2.91
C LEU A 65 17.05 -5.00 -3.61
N PRO A 66 17.32 -3.70 -3.83
CA PRO A 66 16.30 -2.76 -4.33
C PRO A 66 15.81 -3.09 -5.74
N VAL A 67 16.69 -3.54 -6.63
CA VAL A 67 16.35 -3.91 -8.01
C VAL A 67 15.54 -5.21 -8.04
N LEU A 68 16.01 -6.24 -7.33
CA LEU A 68 15.39 -7.58 -7.34
C LEU A 68 13.99 -7.59 -6.71
N THR A 69 13.74 -6.68 -5.78
CA THR A 69 12.47 -6.60 -5.04
C THR A 69 11.56 -5.48 -5.56
N ALA A 70 11.92 -4.84 -6.69
CA ALA A 70 11.17 -3.74 -7.28
C ALA A 70 10.86 -2.61 -6.28
N GLN A 71 11.84 -2.25 -5.45
CA GLN A 71 11.68 -1.14 -4.50
C GLN A 71 11.39 0.16 -5.23
N PRO A 72 10.59 1.06 -4.62
CA PRO A 72 10.35 2.37 -5.20
C PRO A 72 11.66 3.13 -5.37
N GLU A 73 11.80 3.79 -6.51
CA GLU A 73 12.96 4.63 -6.81
C GLU A 73 13.13 5.75 -5.76
N PRO A 74 14.35 6.26 -5.56
CA PRO A 74 14.63 7.31 -4.59
C PRO A 74 13.74 8.55 -4.76
N ALA A 75 13.43 8.94 -6.01
CA ALA A 75 12.56 10.08 -6.29
C ALA A 75 11.14 9.89 -5.73
N LEU A 76 10.62 8.67 -5.80
CA LEU A 76 9.31 8.32 -5.26
C LEU A 76 9.33 8.29 -3.72
N ARG A 77 10.42 7.74 -3.16
CA ARG A 77 10.66 7.69 -1.71
C ARG A 77 10.81 9.08 -1.09
N ALA A 78 11.26 10.07 -1.87
CA ALA A 78 11.39 11.45 -1.43
C ALA A 78 10.04 12.20 -1.38
N MET A 79 8.98 11.69 -2.01
CA MET A 79 7.68 12.37 -2.05
C MET A 79 6.95 12.39 -0.70
N ALA A 80 7.22 11.42 0.17
CA ALA A 80 6.61 11.26 1.49
C ALA A 80 7.50 10.35 2.37
N PRO A 81 7.37 10.37 3.71
CA PRO A 81 8.09 9.43 4.56
C PRO A 81 7.74 7.98 4.21
N HIS A 82 8.75 7.13 4.10
CA HIS A 82 8.60 5.68 3.90
C HIS A 82 9.14 4.93 5.13
N ARG A 83 8.50 3.82 5.48
CA ARG A 83 8.88 2.92 6.59
C ARG A 83 8.98 1.48 6.11
N LEU A 84 9.79 0.69 6.82
CA LEU A 84 9.98 -0.75 6.59
C LEU A 84 10.57 -1.10 5.21
N TYR A 85 11.51 -0.30 4.74
CA TYR A 85 12.36 -0.64 3.59
C TYR A 85 13.77 -0.92 4.09
N GLU A 86 14.37 -2.03 3.67
CA GLU A 86 15.78 -2.36 3.97
C GLU A 86 16.11 -2.31 5.47
N VAL A 87 15.15 -2.70 6.30
CA VAL A 87 15.27 -2.66 7.77
C VAL A 87 15.97 -3.90 8.34
N LEU A 88 15.98 -5.02 7.60
CA LEU A 88 16.56 -6.30 8.00
C LEU A 88 17.82 -6.66 7.20
N ALA A 89 18.78 -7.31 7.86
CA ALA A 89 19.84 -8.07 7.21
C ALA A 89 19.31 -9.39 6.62
N TRP A 90 20.00 -9.93 5.63
CA TRP A 90 19.54 -11.09 4.84
C TRP A 90 19.41 -12.39 5.66
N GLN A 91 20.09 -12.50 6.79
CA GLN A 91 20.02 -13.64 7.71
C GLN A 91 18.82 -13.58 8.67
N GLU A 92 18.23 -12.40 8.83
CA GLU A 92 17.16 -12.19 9.80
C GLU A 92 15.84 -12.79 9.29
N ARG A 93 14.99 -13.22 10.22
CA ARG A 93 13.67 -13.78 9.86
C ARG A 93 12.59 -12.74 10.13
N ALA A 94 11.79 -12.46 9.11
CA ALA A 94 10.55 -11.70 9.24
C ALA A 94 9.32 -12.63 9.29
N SER A 95 8.28 -12.19 9.98
CA SER A 95 6.94 -12.78 9.95
C SER A 95 5.90 -11.66 10.00
N ALA A 96 4.62 -11.97 9.74
CA ALA A 96 3.55 -11.00 9.89
C ALA A 96 3.48 -10.41 11.32
N GLY A 97 3.73 -11.23 12.35
CA GLY A 97 3.78 -10.76 13.74
C GLY A 97 4.99 -9.87 14.02
N TRP A 98 6.14 -10.12 13.39
CA TRP A 98 7.28 -9.20 13.45
C TRP A 98 6.93 -7.85 12.81
N TRP A 99 6.33 -7.87 11.61
CA TRP A 99 5.96 -6.66 10.86
C TRP A 99 5.00 -5.77 11.67
N GLN A 100 4.01 -6.37 12.33
CA GLN A 100 3.07 -5.66 13.19
C GLN A 100 3.78 -4.94 14.35
N ARG A 101 4.76 -5.59 14.98
CA ARG A 101 5.52 -5.02 16.10
C ARG A 101 6.55 -3.99 15.65
N ALA A 102 7.06 -4.11 14.43
CA ALA A 102 8.04 -3.17 13.87
C ALA A 102 7.50 -1.74 13.67
N LEU A 103 6.18 -1.56 13.77
CA LEU A 103 5.48 -0.27 13.67
C LEU A 103 5.01 0.27 15.02
N GLN A 104 5.22 -0.48 16.10
CA GLN A 104 4.94 0.02 17.45
C GLN A 104 6.02 1.03 17.84
N PRO A 105 5.64 2.13 18.54
CA PRO A 105 6.60 3.10 19.05
C PRO A 105 7.57 2.49 20.07
#